data_AF-A0A518B8S9-F1
#
_entry.id   AF-A0A518B8S9-F1
#
_cell.length_a   1.000
_cell.length_b   1.000
_cell.length_c   1.000
_cell.angle_alpha   90.00
_cell.angle_beta   90.00
_cell.angle_gamma   90.00
#
_symmetry.space_group_name_H-M   'P 1'
#
loop_
_entity.id
_entity.type
_entity.pdbx_description
1 polymer ?
#
loop_
_entity_poly.entity_id
_entity_poly.type
_entity_poly.pdbx_seq_one_letter_code
_entity_poly.pdbx_strand_id
1 'polypeptide(L)' 'MNKKYIVRLTEEERATCHAVIKKLKGSSQKVRRAQMLLKTDANGPAWTDERIAEAFGCRVQTVENLRKRLVHHPFLIFG' A
#
# COMPACT_ATOMS: atom_id res chain seq x y z
N MET A 1 -9.10 -17.09 -3.59
CA MET A 1 -8.85 -16.48 -4.91
C MET A 1 -7.35 -16.35 -5.13
N ASN A 2 -6.82 -16.81 -6.28
CA ASN A 2 -5.39 -16.71 -6.61
C ASN A 2 -4.93 -15.25 -6.57
N LYS A 3 -4.14 -14.89 -5.54
CA LYS A 3 -3.57 -13.54 -5.43
C LYS A 3 -2.49 -13.36 -6.49
N LYS A 4 -2.84 -12.79 -7.64
CA LYS A 4 -1.93 -12.58 -8.77
C LYS A 4 -0.85 -11.51 -8.55
N TYR A 5 -1.00 -10.62 -7.57
CA TYR A 5 -0.16 -9.40 -7.46
C TYR A 5 0.56 -9.30 -6.12
N ILE A 6 1.58 -10.11 -5.86
CA ILE A 6 2.35 -10.03 -4.61
C ILE A 6 3.12 -8.70 -4.59
N VAL A 7 2.87 -7.88 -3.57
CA VAL A 7 3.58 -6.60 -3.39
C VAL A 7 4.90 -6.87 -2.67
N ARG A 8 6.00 -6.49 -3.31
CA ARG A 8 7.33 -6.47 -2.72
C ARG A 8 7.88 -5.07 -2.92
N LEU A 9 7.90 -4.29 -1.85
CA LEU A 9 8.46 -2.95 -1.92
C LEU A 9 9.99 -3.04 -1.92
N THR A 10 10.64 -2.20 -2.74
CA THR A 10 12.08 -1.96 -2.59
C THR A 10 12.34 -1.11 -1.34
N GLU A 11 13.61 -1.03 -0.92
CA GLU A 11 14.02 -0.18 0.20
C GLU A 11 13.65 1.29 -0.05
N GLU A 12 13.80 1.77 -1.29
CA GLU A 12 13.47 3.14 -1.69
C GLU A 12 11.96 3.41 -1.66
N GLU A 13 11.15 2.47 -2.13
CA GLU A 13 9.68 2.58 -2.10
C GLU A 13 9.16 2.57 -0.66
N ARG A 14 9.74 1.71 0.17
CA ARG A 14 9.45 1.62 1.61
C ARG A 14 9.84 2.92 2.32
N ALA A 15 11.04 3.43 2.08
CA ALA A 15 11.51 4.71 2.62
C ALA A 15 10.60 5.87 2.19
N THR A 16 10.14 5.86 0.94
CA THR A 16 9.19 6.85 0.42
C THR A 16 7.85 6.77 1.14
N CYS A 17 7.27 5.58 1.32
CA CYS A 17 6.06 5.38 2.11
C CYS A 17 6.21 5.93 3.54
N HIS A 18 7.32 5.58 4.22
CA HIS A 18 7.61 6.06 5.57
C HIS A 18 7.78 7.58 5.62
N ALA A 19 8.44 8.18 4.64
CA ALA A 19 8.61 9.63 4.55
C ALA A 19 7.26 10.34 4.36
N VAL A 20 6.37 9.80 3.52
CA VAL A 20 5.02 10.33 3.31
C VAL A 20 4.20 10.29 4.60
N ILE A 21 4.27 9.18 5.35
CA ILE A 21 3.56 9.02 6.62
C ILE A 21 4.14 9.96 7.69
N LYS A 22 5.46 9.96 7.85
CA LYS A 22 6.17 10.76 8.86
C LYS A 22 6.00 12.25 8.65
N LYS A 23 6.05 12.71 7.39
CA LYS A 23 5.91 14.13 7.04
C LYS A 23 4.46 14.54 6.80
N LEU A 24 3.49 13.62 6.91
CA LEU A 24 2.10 13.81 6.46
C LEU A 24 2.04 14.46 5.07
N LYS A 25 2.94 14.04 4.17
CA LYS A 25 3.20 14.75 2.92
C LYS A 25 2.13 14.42 1.88
N GLY A 26 1.14 15.30 1.75
CA GLY A 26 0.05 15.23 0.77
C GLY A 26 -1.32 15.11 1.42
N SER A 27 -2.31 14.63 0.67
CA SER A 27 -3.67 14.44 1.20
C SER A 27 -3.73 13.30 2.22
N SER A 28 -4.73 13.36 3.11
CA SER A 28 -5.04 12.27 4.05
C SER A 28 -5.18 10.92 3.35
N GLN A 29 -5.71 10.92 2.12
CA GLN A 29 -5.85 9.72 1.29
C GLN A 29 -4.49 9.16 0.83
N LYS A 30 -3.52 10.04 0.52
CA LYS A 30 -2.16 9.62 0.14
C LYS A 30 -1.41 8.99 1.31
N VAL A 31 -1.50 9.58 2.50
CA VAL A 31 -0.93 8.99 3.73
C VAL A 31 -1.56 7.63 4.02
N ARG A 32 -2.90 7.51 3.91
CA ARG A 32 -3.61 6.25 4.10
C ARG A 32 -3.16 5.16 3.13
N ARG A 33 -3.01 5.49 1.84
CA ARG A 33 -2.52 4.55 0.82
C ARG A 33 -1.08 4.10 1.11
N ALA A 34 -0.20 5.01 1.52
CA ALA A 34 1.16 4.66 1.92
C ALA A 34 1.18 3.69 3.11
N GLN A 35 0.31 3.90 4.11
CA GLN A 35 0.18 2.97 5.24
C GLN A 35 -0.30 1.59 4.79
N MET A 36 -1.32 1.52 3.93
CA MET A 36 -1.85 0.26 3.41
C MET A 36 -0.79 -0.51 2.61
N LEU A 37 0.00 0.18 1.77
CA LEU A 37 1.09 -0.42 1.00
C LEU A 37 2.16 -1.06 1.90
N LEU A 38 2.58 -0.36 2.94
CA LEU A 38 3.52 -0.91 3.92
C LEU A 38 2.97 -2.15 4.63
N LYS A 39 1.66 -2.24 4.84
CA LYS A 39 1.04 -3.45 5.41
C LYS A 39 0.95 -4.60 4.41
N THR A 40 0.76 -4.30 3.12
CA THR A 40 0.74 -5.33 2.05
C THR A 40 2.12 -5.90 1.72
N ASP A 41 3.20 -5.24 2.14
CA ASP A 41 4.56 -5.62 1.77
C ASP A 41 4.92 -7.03 2.25
N ALA A 42 5.26 -7.90 1.31
CA ALA A 42 5.64 -9.28 1.58
C ALA A 42 6.97 -9.40 2.33
N ASN A 43 7.88 -8.41 2.18
CA ASN A 43 9.12 -8.33 2.97
C ASN A 43 8.90 -7.68 4.34
N GLY A 44 7.65 -7.41 4.70
CA GLY A 44 7.26 -6.72 5.91
C GLY A 44 6.13 -7.48 6.61
N PRO A 45 5.04 -6.81 7.01
CA PRO A 45 3.94 -7.44 7.72
C PRO A 45 3.19 -8.51 6.91
N ALA A 46 3.25 -8.47 5.57
CA ALA A 46 2.59 -9.39 4.66
C ALA A 46 1.09 -9.61 4.98
N TRP A 47 0.38 -8.54 5.34
CA TRP A 47 -1.04 -8.65 5.72
C TRP A 47 -1.90 -9.08 4.53
N THR A 48 -2.98 -9.81 4.84
CA THR A 48 -4.00 -10.14 3.85
C THR A 48 -4.84 -8.92 3.53
N ASP A 49 -5.43 -8.92 2.33
CA ASP A 49 -6.28 -7.84 1.86
C ASP A 49 -7.51 -7.68 2.77
N GLU A 50 -8.04 -8.77 3.33
CA GLU A 50 -9.12 -8.74 4.32
C GLU A 50 -8.70 -8.01 5.60
N ARG A 51 -7.53 -8.35 6.15
CA ARG A 51 -7.02 -7.73 7.39
C ARG A 51 -6.75 -6.24 7.21
N ILE A 52 -6.25 -5.84 6.04
CA ILE A 52 -6.04 -4.43 5.71
C ILE A 52 -7.38 -3.73 5.52
N ALA A 53 -8.32 -4.35 4.80
CA ALA A 53 -9.66 -3.82 4.60
C ALA A 53 -10.36 -3.52 5.94
N GLU A 54 -10.30 -4.47 6.88
CA GLU A 54 -10.81 -4.33 8.24
C GLU A 54 -10.09 -3.21 9.01
N ALA A 55 -8.76 -3.24 9.09
CA ALA A 55 -7.98 -2.26 9.85
C ALA A 55 -8.15 -0.82 9.35
N PHE A 56 -8.38 -0.64 8.05
CA PHE A 56 -8.57 0.67 7.43
C PHE A 56 -10.04 0.98 7.14
N GLY A 57 -11.00 0.14 7.52
CA GLY A 57 -12.44 0.36 7.27
C GLY A 57 -12.78 0.57 5.80
N CYS A 58 -12.15 -0.17 4.89
CA CYS A 58 -12.34 -0.06 3.45
C CYS A 58 -12.73 -1.40 2.82
N ARG A 59 -13.15 -1.39 1.55
CA ARG A 59 -13.45 -2.62 0.82
C ARG A 59 -12.17 -3.33 0.43
N VAL A 60 -12.18 -4.67 0.43
CA VAL A 60 -11.06 -5.51 -0.05
C VAL A 60 -10.63 -5.13 -1.47
N GLN A 61 -11.60 -4.82 -2.34
CA GLN A 61 -11.37 -4.33 -3.70
C GLN A 61 -10.47 -3.08 -3.77
N THR A 62 -10.55 -2.19 -2.77
CA THR A 62 -9.69 -1.01 -2.68
C THR A 62 -8.23 -1.42 -2.48
N VAL A 63 -7.98 -2.42 -1.64
CA VAL A 63 -6.64 -2.97 -1.39
C VAL A 63 -6.12 -3.67 -2.65
N GLU A 64 -6.96 -4.47 -3.31
CA GLU A 64 -6.59 -5.15 -4.56
C GLU A 64 -6.21 -4.15 -5.67
N ASN A 65 -7.00 -3.09 -5.84
CA ASN A 65 -6.72 -2.04 -6.82
C ASN A 65 -5.45 -1.28 -6.48
N LEU A 66 -5.18 -1.04 -5.19
CA LEU A 66 -3.94 -0.42 -4.72
C LEU A 66 -2.72 -1.29 -5.07
N ARG A 67 -2.79 -2.60 -4.83
CA ARG A 67 -1.73 -3.55 -5.19
C ARG A 67 -1.49 -3.61 -6.69
N LYS A 68 -2.57 -3.71 -7.49
CA LYS A 68 -2.48 -3.66 -8.96
C LYS A 68 -1.80 -2.38 -9.42
N ARG A 69 -2.22 -1.24 -8.87
CA ARG A 69 -1.66 0.07 -9.23
C ARG A 69 -0.20 0.20 -8.87
N LEU A 70 0.25 -0.36 -7.74
CA LEU A 70 1.68 -0.40 -7.41
C LEU A 70 2.46 -1.23 -8.42
N VAL A 71 2.00 -2.44 -8.74
CA VAL A 71 2.71 -3.30 -9.69
C VAL A 71 2.81 -2.67 -11.08
N HIS A 72 1.76 -1.99 -11.53
CA HIS A 72 1.75 -1.35 -12.85
C HIS A 72 2.40 0.04 -12.86
N HIS A 73 2.28 0.81 -11.78
CA HIS A 73 2.72 2.22 -11.70
C HIS A 73 3.22 2.59 -10.29
N PRO A 74 4.40 2.11 -9.88
CA PRO A 74 4.91 2.34 -8.52
C PRO A 74 5.08 3.83 -8.16
N PHE A 75 5.41 4.67 -9.15
CA PHE A 75 5.61 6.10 -8.97
C PHE A 75 4.31 6.94 -8.90
N LEU A 76 3.17 6.43 -9.42
CA LEU A 76 1.90 7.18 -9.50
C LEU A 76 1.00 7.06 -8.27
N ILE A 77 1.46 6.37 -7.22
CA ILE A 77 0.70 6.28 -5.96
C ILE A 77 0.93 7.53 -5.10
N PHE A 78 2.03 8.23 -5.35
CA PHE A 78 2.41 9.45 -4.67
C PHE A 78 2.24 10.71 -5.52
N GLY A 79 1.88 10.59 -6.81
CA GLY A 79 1.52 11.72 -7.68
C GLY A 79 0.18 12.32 -7.29
#